data_AF-A0AB39PPG4-F1
#
_entry.id   AF-A0AB39PPG4-F1
#
_cell.length_a   1.000
_cell.length_b   1.000
_cell.length_c   1.000
_cell.angle_alpha   90.00
_cell.angle_beta   90.00
_cell.angle_gamma   90.00
#
_symmetry.space_group_name_H-M   'P 1'
#
loop_
_entity.id
_entity.type
_entity.pdbx_description
1 polymer ?
#
loop_
_entity_poly.entity_id
_entity_poly.type
_entity_poly.pdbx_seq_one_letter_code
_entity_poly.pdbx_strand_id
1 'polypeptide(L)'
;MTTSETSARRRTGRLSAVGGAAGTAGTVCALLALAVTLTGCGSDSGGEAGPPAPATPSRSAEPSPASPTPTPTPTKPSSTPSRTAVKPMKPSTPAELRACADGSCTVVVTKGTEIPRAAGLRAGPFTVSAVGTQGVDLTSVDASGFTSNLLGQRPDQGGPSTVNELSISVLAIVGDTAKLRLSPAEH
;
A
#
# COMPACT_ATOMS: atom_id res chain seq x y z
N MET A 1 37.68 -21.52 60.57
CA MET A 1 38.01 -20.07 60.53
C MET A 1 36.74 -19.29 60.84
N THR A 2 36.89 -18.10 61.43
CA THR A 2 35.84 -17.09 61.67
C THR A 2 35.61 -16.24 60.39
N THR A 3 34.65 -15.33 60.23
CA THR A 3 33.63 -14.72 61.12
C THR A 3 32.43 -14.19 60.28
N SER A 4 31.38 -13.66 60.91
CA SER A 4 30.23 -12.95 60.28
C SER A 4 30.36 -11.41 60.28
N GLU A 5 29.71 -10.71 59.34
CA GLU A 5 29.07 -9.36 59.41
C GLU A 5 28.22 -9.16 58.11
N THR A 6 27.17 -8.34 57.91
CA THR A 6 26.40 -7.31 58.68
C THR A 6 26.56 -5.85 58.19
N SER A 7 25.44 -5.08 58.18
CA SER A 7 25.36 -3.61 57.96
C SER A 7 25.78 -3.09 56.55
N ALA A 8 25.55 -1.84 56.09
CA ALA A 8 24.92 -0.60 56.59
C ALA A 8 24.55 0.38 55.40
N ARG A 9 23.84 1.53 55.50
CA ARG A 9 22.76 2.04 56.41
C ARG A 9 22.19 3.42 55.95
N ARG A 10 21.45 3.49 54.80
CA ARG A 10 20.58 4.62 54.30
C ARG A 10 21.23 5.91 53.72
N ARG A 11 20.50 6.59 52.81
CA ARG A 11 20.05 8.03 52.81
C ARG A 11 19.36 8.33 51.45
N THR A 12 18.12 8.81 51.27
CA THR A 12 17.27 9.92 51.82
C THR A 12 17.57 11.32 51.28
N GLY A 13 16.61 11.91 50.56
CA GLY A 13 16.53 13.34 50.15
C GLY A 13 16.49 13.51 48.62
N ARG A 14 15.60 14.30 48.00
CA ARG A 14 14.69 15.35 48.51
C ARG A 14 13.29 15.32 47.85
N LEU A 15 12.33 16.00 48.49
CA LEU A 15 11.04 16.42 47.93
C LEU A 15 11.10 17.91 47.49
N SER A 16 9.96 18.41 47.00
CA SER A 16 9.63 19.82 46.67
C SER A 16 10.10 20.34 45.30
N ALA A 17 9.34 21.18 44.58
CA ALA A 17 7.91 21.58 44.70
C ALA A 17 7.49 22.37 43.42
N VAL A 18 6.23 22.85 43.38
CA VAL A 18 5.68 23.86 42.43
C VAL A 18 5.48 23.36 40.97
N GLY A 19 4.47 23.77 40.22
CA GLY A 19 3.29 24.60 40.54
C GLY A 19 3.01 25.68 39.46
N GLY A 20 1.74 25.85 39.08
CA GLY A 20 1.30 26.71 37.97
C GLY A 20 1.10 25.93 36.66
N ALA A 21 0.04 26.01 35.83
CA ALA A 21 -1.16 26.86 35.69
C ALA A 21 -1.15 27.82 34.47
N ALA A 22 -2.10 27.55 33.55
CA ALA A 22 -2.78 28.45 32.62
C ALA A 22 -2.00 29.22 31.52
N GLY A 23 -2.67 29.39 30.37
CA GLY A 23 -2.29 30.29 29.28
C GLY A 23 -1.52 29.63 28.12
N THR A 24 -1.67 30.04 26.86
CA THR A 24 -2.63 30.99 26.24
C THR A 24 -2.91 30.58 24.79
N ALA A 25 -3.97 31.13 24.19
CA ALA A 25 -4.22 31.03 22.75
C ALA A 25 -3.40 32.07 21.96
N GLY A 26 -3.02 31.71 20.73
CA GLY A 26 -2.40 32.59 19.73
C GLY A 26 -2.43 31.89 18.37
N THR A 27 -3.44 32.11 17.52
CA THR A 27 -3.69 33.29 16.66
C THR A 27 -2.87 33.21 15.36
N VAL A 28 -3.57 33.30 14.23
CA VAL A 28 -3.03 33.09 12.87
C VAL A 28 -2.48 34.38 12.27
N CYS A 29 -1.21 34.34 11.84
CA CYS A 29 -0.67 35.11 10.71
C CYS A 29 0.25 34.16 9.94
N ALA A 30 -0.06 33.68 8.73
CA ALA A 30 -0.40 34.39 7.49
C ALA A 30 0.77 35.25 6.96
N LEU A 31 1.61 34.62 6.13
CA LEU A 31 2.44 35.31 5.14
C LEU A 31 2.58 34.40 3.91
N LEU A 32 2.17 34.89 2.75
CA LEU A 32 2.30 34.20 1.47
C LEU A 32 3.70 34.43 0.89
N ALA A 33 4.26 33.41 0.24
CA ALA A 33 5.35 33.56 -0.72
C ALA A 33 5.06 32.68 -1.95
N LEU A 34 4.32 33.24 -2.91
CA LEU A 34 4.08 32.60 -4.20
C LEU A 34 5.33 32.77 -5.08
N ALA A 35 5.92 31.68 -5.54
CA ALA A 35 6.97 31.67 -6.56
C ALA A 35 6.60 30.65 -7.64
N VAL A 36 5.92 31.11 -8.68
CA VAL A 36 5.47 30.28 -9.80
C VAL A 36 6.31 30.59 -11.04
N THR A 37 7.08 29.61 -11.50
CA THR A 37 7.83 29.69 -12.77
C THR A 37 7.61 28.41 -13.59
N LEU A 38 6.40 28.24 -14.12
CA LEU A 38 6.15 27.24 -15.16
C LEU A 38 6.64 27.77 -16.51
N THR A 39 7.82 27.32 -16.94
CA THR A 39 8.12 27.20 -18.37
C THR A 39 7.67 25.81 -18.84
N GLY A 40 7.17 25.63 -20.08
CA GLY A 40 6.93 26.68 -21.07
C GLY A 40 6.77 26.14 -22.49
N CYS A 41 5.85 25.19 -22.70
CA CYS A 41 5.37 24.66 -23.99
C CYS A 41 6.42 24.36 -25.09
N GLY A 42 6.62 23.07 -25.38
CA GLY A 42 7.28 22.61 -26.61
C GLY A 42 6.49 21.46 -27.22
N SER A 43 5.70 21.73 -28.25
CA SER A 43 5.01 20.72 -29.06
C SER A 43 5.37 20.93 -30.51
N ASP A 44 6.25 20.08 -31.03
CA ASP A 44 6.53 20.02 -32.47
C ASP A 44 5.52 19.10 -33.15
N SER A 45 4.99 19.52 -34.31
CA SER A 45 3.96 18.79 -35.06
C SER A 45 3.89 19.26 -36.52
N GLY A 46 4.92 18.91 -37.29
CA GLY A 46 4.85 18.75 -38.74
C GLY A 46 5.44 17.39 -39.13
N GLY A 47 5.08 16.76 -40.25
CA GLY A 47 4.18 17.18 -41.32
C GLY A 47 4.62 16.50 -42.64
N GLU A 48 3.75 16.52 -43.66
CA GLU A 48 4.06 16.09 -45.04
C GLU A 48 4.27 14.57 -45.29
N ALA A 49 4.02 14.02 -46.50
CA ALA A 49 2.70 13.89 -47.15
C ALA A 49 2.67 12.72 -48.17
N GLY A 50 1.49 12.12 -48.36
CA GLY A 50 1.08 11.38 -49.57
C GLY A 50 1.62 9.95 -49.77
N PRO A 51 1.22 9.26 -50.87
CA PRO A 51 0.20 9.62 -51.87
C PRO A 51 -1.12 8.81 -51.74
N PRO A 52 -2.22 9.22 -52.40
CA PRO A 52 -3.48 8.47 -52.41
C PRO A 52 -3.49 7.31 -53.43
N ALA A 53 -4.27 6.25 -53.15
CA ALA A 53 -4.56 5.16 -54.08
C ALA A 53 -6.10 5.00 -54.25
N PRO A 54 -6.65 5.05 -55.48
CA PRO A 54 -8.09 4.96 -55.71
C PRO A 54 -8.56 3.53 -56.07
N ALA A 55 -9.71 3.11 -55.53
CA ALA A 55 -10.48 1.98 -56.06
C ALA A 55 -11.98 2.12 -55.71
N THR A 56 -12.83 2.00 -56.72
CA THR A 56 -14.31 1.95 -56.67
C THR A 56 -14.81 0.98 -57.77
N PRO A 57 -16.09 0.56 -57.84
CA PRO A 57 -17.20 0.71 -56.90
C PRO A 57 -17.94 -0.62 -56.56
N SER A 58 -19.00 -0.51 -55.73
CA SER A 58 -20.26 -1.28 -55.78
C SER A 58 -20.27 -2.82 -55.66
N ARG A 59 -21.06 -3.29 -54.68
CA ARG A 59 -22.25 -4.13 -54.94
C ARG A 59 -23.37 -3.80 -53.95
N SER A 60 -24.60 -3.73 -54.44
CA SER A 60 -25.83 -3.54 -53.66
C SER A 60 -26.65 -4.83 -53.66
N ALA A 61 -27.17 -5.23 -52.50
CA ALA A 61 -28.15 -6.32 -52.36
C ALA A 61 -28.88 -6.24 -50.99
N GLU A 62 -30.17 -5.94 -51.03
CA GLU A 62 -31.17 -6.05 -49.95
C GLU A 62 -32.36 -6.80 -50.58
N PRO A 63 -32.87 -7.92 -50.02
CA PRO A 63 -33.78 -7.96 -48.84
C PRO A 63 -33.29 -8.92 -47.72
N SER A 64 -33.73 -8.88 -46.44
CA SER A 64 -35.07 -8.76 -45.82
C SER A 64 -35.91 -10.07 -45.90
N PRO A 65 -36.80 -10.38 -44.94
CA PRO A 65 -36.55 -10.52 -43.49
C PRO A 65 -37.02 -11.88 -42.91
N ALA A 66 -36.58 -12.26 -41.70
CA ALA A 66 -37.10 -13.42 -40.96
C ALA A 66 -37.11 -13.21 -39.43
N SER A 67 -38.08 -13.84 -38.73
CA SER A 67 -38.30 -13.79 -37.28
C SER A 67 -39.38 -14.81 -36.88
N PRO A 68 -39.59 -15.17 -35.58
CA PRO A 68 -38.87 -14.76 -34.36
C PRO A 68 -38.42 -15.95 -33.47
N THR A 69 -37.98 -15.66 -32.23
CA THR A 69 -38.04 -16.55 -31.03
C THR A 69 -36.93 -17.62 -30.93
N PRO A 70 -36.40 -17.97 -29.73
CA PRO A 70 -36.83 -17.59 -28.37
C PRO A 70 -35.92 -16.62 -27.60
N THR A 71 -36.55 -15.91 -26.66
CA THR A 71 -35.90 -15.10 -25.63
C THR A 71 -35.09 -15.97 -24.65
N PRO A 72 -33.79 -15.70 -24.42
CA PRO A 72 -33.12 -16.19 -23.23
C PRO A 72 -33.65 -15.39 -22.02
N THR A 73 -34.44 -16.05 -21.17
CA THR A 73 -34.89 -15.45 -19.90
C THR A 73 -33.67 -14.95 -19.12
N PRO A 74 -33.61 -13.67 -18.68
CA PRO A 74 -32.54 -13.20 -17.82
C PRO A 74 -32.76 -13.79 -16.42
N THR A 75 -32.30 -15.04 -16.23
CA THR A 75 -32.23 -15.72 -14.94
C THR A 75 -31.24 -14.98 -14.07
N LYS A 76 -31.74 -13.93 -13.40
CA LYS A 76 -31.01 -13.08 -12.46
C LYS A 76 -30.18 -13.98 -11.54
N PRO A 77 -28.83 -13.94 -11.60
CA PRO A 77 -28.03 -14.62 -10.62
C PRO A 77 -28.27 -13.92 -9.29
N SER A 78 -29.17 -14.46 -8.49
CA SER A 78 -29.41 -14.01 -7.11
C SER A 78 -28.31 -14.56 -6.20
N SER A 79 -27.06 -14.36 -6.62
CA SER A 79 -25.84 -14.60 -5.85
C SER A 79 -25.73 -13.54 -4.76
N THR A 80 -26.69 -13.55 -3.83
CA THR A 80 -26.50 -13.01 -2.49
C THR A 80 -25.28 -13.74 -1.93
N PRO A 81 -24.14 -13.06 -1.70
CA PRO A 81 -22.97 -13.73 -1.18
C PRO A 81 -23.30 -14.16 0.25
N SER A 82 -23.56 -15.46 0.42
CA SER A 82 -23.73 -16.04 1.74
C SER A 82 -22.47 -15.72 2.52
N ARG A 83 -22.60 -14.94 3.60
CA ARG A 83 -21.46 -14.45 4.38
C ARG A 83 -20.90 -15.58 5.23
N THR A 84 -20.23 -16.54 4.59
CA THR A 84 -19.34 -17.49 5.23
C THR A 84 -18.41 -16.71 6.14
N ALA A 85 -18.47 -16.95 7.45
CA ALA A 85 -17.72 -16.19 8.43
C ALA A 85 -16.22 -16.44 8.22
N VAL A 86 -15.56 -15.52 7.51
CA VAL A 86 -14.14 -15.66 7.17
C VAL A 86 -13.34 -15.61 8.47
N LYS A 87 -12.64 -16.71 8.78
CA LYS A 87 -11.87 -16.85 10.01
C LYS A 87 -10.83 -15.72 10.09
N PRO A 88 -10.77 -14.94 11.18
CA PRO A 88 -9.75 -13.91 11.36
C PRO A 88 -8.33 -14.49 11.20
N MET A 89 -7.50 -13.78 10.45
CA MET A 89 -6.08 -14.12 10.31
C MET A 89 -5.34 -13.62 11.56
N LYS A 90 -4.39 -14.41 12.09
CA LYS A 90 -3.55 -13.98 13.21
C LYS A 90 -2.41 -13.11 12.66
N PRO A 91 -2.22 -11.85 13.11
CA PRO A 91 -1.08 -11.03 12.72
C PRO A 91 0.25 -11.68 13.09
N SER A 92 1.26 -11.45 12.25
CA SER A 92 2.59 -12.04 12.42
C SER A 92 3.35 -11.40 13.58
N THR A 93 4.14 -12.21 14.28
CA THR A 93 4.98 -11.71 15.36
C THR A 93 6.20 -10.94 14.84
N PRO A 94 6.80 -10.03 15.64
CA PRO A 94 8.08 -9.41 15.30
C PRO A 94 9.25 -10.39 15.10
N ALA A 95 9.11 -11.67 15.48
CA ALA A 95 10.08 -12.72 15.14
C ALA A 95 9.86 -13.21 13.70
N GLU A 96 8.62 -13.50 13.31
CA GLU A 96 8.26 -13.88 11.93
C GLU A 96 8.58 -12.77 10.92
N LEU A 97 8.34 -11.50 11.27
CA LEU A 97 8.68 -10.35 10.44
C LEU A 97 10.20 -10.20 10.22
N ARG A 98 11.03 -10.61 11.20
CA ARG A 98 12.49 -10.66 11.07
C ARG A 98 12.98 -11.91 10.34
N ALA A 99 12.19 -12.99 10.31
CA ALA A 99 12.48 -14.18 9.51
C ALA A 99 12.39 -13.91 7.98
N CYS A 100 11.88 -12.75 7.56
CA CYS A 100 12.03 -12.24 6.20
C CYS A 100 13.47 -11.81 5.83
N ALA A 101 14.48 -12.08 6.68
CA ALA A 101 15.90 -11.81 6.46
C ALA A 101 16.38 -12.20 5.05
N ASP A 102 15.96 -13.37 4.58
CA ASP A 102 16.38 -13.99 3.32
C ASP A 102 15.58 -13.50 2.09
N GLY A 103 14.73 -12.48 2.27
CA GLY A 103 13.98 -11.82 1.18
C GLY A 103 12.71 -12.52 0.73
N SER A 104 12.56 -13.82 1.01
CA SER A 104 11.36 -14.59 0.65
C SER A 104 10.59 -15.01 1.90
N CYS A 105 9.40 -14.43 2.11
CA CYS A 105 8.55 -14.77 3.25
C CYS A 105 7.06 -14.57 2.96
N THR A 106 6.20 -15.02 3.88
CA THR A 106 4.77 -14.74 3.85
C THR A 106 4.31 -14.37 5.25
N VAL A 107 3.79 -13.16 5.40
CA VAL A 107 3.49 -12.51 6.68
C VAL A 107 2.05 -12.04 6.74
N VAL A 108 1.49 -11.95 7.95
CA VAL A 108 0.17 -11.39 8.18
C VAL A 108 0.31 -10.05 8.88
N VAL A 109 -0.30 -8.99 8.33
CA VAL A 109 -0.08 -7.60 8.73
C VAL A 109 -1.40 -6.88 8.99
N THR A 110 -1.37 -5.95 9.93
CA THR A 110 -2.42 -4.95 10.19
C THR A 110 -1.86 -3.54 9.98
N LYS A 111 -2.72 -2.52 10.01
CA LYS A 111 -2.26 -1.12 10.12
C LYS A 111 -1.26 -0.97 11.30
N GLY A 112 -0.19 -0.22 11.08
CA GLY A 112 0.90 -0.02 12.04
C GLY A 112 1.95 -1.14 12.09
N THR A 113 1.83 -2.19 11.26
CA THR A 113 2.89 -3.21 11.17
C THR A 113 4.11 -2.64 10.44
N GLU A 114 5.27 -2.70 11.09
CA GLU A 114 6.56 -2.44 10.45
C GLU A 114 7.13 -3.76 9.91
N ILE A 115 7.39 -3.80 8.61
CA ILE A 115 8.16 -4.84 7.93
C ILE A 115 9.61 -4.34 7.90
N PRO A 116 10.52 -4.94 8.69
CA PRO A 116 11.88 -4.43 8.83
C PRO A 116 12.66 -4.58 7.52
N ARG A 117 13.64 -3.70 7.28
CA ARG A 117 14.58 -3.89 6.18
C ARG A 117 15.40 -5.17 6.40
N ALA A 118 15.46 -6.01 5.38
CA ALA A 118 16.24 -7.24 5.38
C ALA A 118 17.18 -7.29 4.17
N ALA A 119 18.29 -8.02 4.30
CA ALA A 119 19.31 -8.12 3.26
C ALA A 119 18.74 -8.70 1.96
N GLY A 120 17.93 -9.76 2.03
CA GLY A 120 17.27 -10.34 0.86
C GLY A 120 16.07 -9.54 0.34
N LEU A 121 15.43 -8.69 1.16
CA LEU A 121 14.29 -7.87 0.71
C LEU A 121 14.72 -6.69 -0.17
N ARG A 122 15.98 -6.24 -0.07
CA ARG A 122 16.60 -5.09 -0.77
C ARG A 122 15.98 -3.72 -0.49
N ALA A 123 14.65 -3.59 -0.60
CA ALA A 123 13.84 -2.43 -0.26
C ALA A 123 13.46 -2.37 1.25
N GLY A 124 12.78 -1.29 1.64
CA GLY A 124 12.25 -1.07 2.99
C GLY A 124 13.17 -0.29 3.94
N PRO A 125 12.77 -0.09 5.21
CA PRO A 125 11.62 -0.70 5.89
C PRO A 125 10.27 -0.20 5.37
N PHE A 126 9.21 -1.01 5.51
CA PHE A 126 7.84 -0.63 5.14
C PHE A 126 6.93 -0.55 6.36
N THR A 127 6.15 0.53 6.47
CA THR A 127 5.04 0.65 7.43
C THR A 127 3.71 0.44 6.71
N VAL A 128 2.86 -0.43 7.23
CA VAL A 128 1.48 -0.60 6.72
C VAL A 128 0.60 0.54 7.24
N SER A 129 0.26 1.49 6.38
CA SER A 129 -0.49 2.71 6.75
C SER A 129 -2.01 2.50 6.75
N ALA A 130 -2.52 1.56 5.95
CA ALA A 130 -3.91 1.12 5.97
C ALA A 130 -4.06 -0.33 5.48
N VAL A 131 -5.16 -0.96 5.91
CA VAL A 131 -5.66 -2.25 5.38
C VAL A 131 -7.19 -2.16 5.37
N GLY A 132 -7.83 -2.60 4.28
CA GLY A 132 -9.28 -2.67 4.21
C GLY A 132 -9.79 -3.00 2.80
N THR A 133 -11.03 -2.61 2.51
CA THR A 133 -11.72 -2.93 1.24
C THR A 133 -11.08 -2.31 0.00
N GLN A 134 -10.27 -1.26 0.16
CA GLN A 134 -9.53 -0.63 -0.94
C GLN A 134 -8.20 -1.33 -1.27
N GLY A 135 -7.70 -2.17 -0.36
CA GLY A 135 -6.40 -2.81 -0.45
C GLY A 135 -5.57 -2.69 0.83
N VAL A 136 -4.27 -2.87 0.67
CA VAL A 136 -3.23 -2.53 1.64
C VAL A 136 -2.50 -1.28 1.15
N ASP A 137 -2.26 -0.33 2.05
CA ASP A 137 -1.37 0.80 1.79
C ASP A 137 -0.07 0.59 2.56
N LEU A 138 1.08 0.70 1.88
CA LEU A 138 2.41 0.62 2.46
C LEU A 138 3.18 1.91 2.18
N THR A 139 3.91 2.40 3.19
CA THR A 139 4.84 3.52 3.06
C THR A 139 6.25 3.06 3.40
N SER A 140 7.26 3.62 2.74
CA SER A 140 8.68 3.37 3.03
C SER A 140 9.40 4.71 3.06
N VAL A 141 10.28 4.89 4.05
CA VAL A 141 11.20 6.03 4.12
C VAL A 141 12.61 5.45 4.23
N ASP A 142 13.48 5.79 3.29
CA ASP A 142 14.86 5.30 3.30
C ASP A 142 15.82 6.23 4.08
N ALA A 143 17.10 5.85 4.13
CA ALA A 143 18.13 6.58 4.88
C ALA A 143 18.46 7.99 4.33
N SER A 144 17.98 8.34 3.13
CA SER A 144 18.05 9.70 2.57
C SER A 144 16.83 10.57 2.92
N GLY A 145 15.80 9.97 3.52
CA GLY A 145 14.48 10.59 3.73
C GLY A 145 13.55 10.49 2.52
N PHE A 146 13.98 9.86 1.41
CA PHE A 146 13.11 9.62 0.26
C PHE A 146 11.95 8.71 0.66
N THR A 147 10.73 9.14 0.32
CA THR A 147 9.48 8.49 0.72
C THR A 147 8.80 7.86 -0.48
N SER A 148 8.55 6.55 -0.41
CA SER A 148 7.77 5.79 -1.39
C SER A 148 6.44 5.33 -0.80
N ASN A 149 5.38 5.32 -1.61
CA ASN A 149 4.04 4.89 -1.20
C ASN A 149 3.50 3.89 -2.22
N LEU A 150 3.05 2.72 -1.76
CA LEU A 150 2.31 1.74 -2.55
C LEU A 150 0.88 1.71 -2.02
N LEU A 151 -0.07 2.20 -2.80
CA LEU A 151 -1.46 2.39 -2.38
C LEU A 151 -2.39 1.37 -3.05
N GLY A 152 -3.52 1.06 -2.40
CA GLY A 152 -4.62 0.27 -2.98
C GLY A 152 -4.24 -1.15 -3.39
N GLN A 153 -3.23 -1.74 -2.73
CA GLN A 153 -2.63 -3.02 -3.11
C GLN A 153 -3.61 -4.16 -2.85
N ARG A 154 -3.92 -4.99 -3.87
CA ARG A 154 -4.98 -6.00 -3.79
C ARG A 154 -4.60 -7.33 -4.44
N PRO A 155 -5.21 -8.47 -4.03
CA PRO A 155 -4.92 -9.78 -4.62
C PRO A 155 -5.32 -9.93 -6.09
N ASP A 156 -6.28 -9.13 -6.56
CA ASP A 156 -6.86 -9.17 -7.90
C ASP A 156 -6.23 -8.14 -8.87
N GLN A 157 -5.16 -7.44 -8.47
CA GLN A 157 -4.57 -6.32 -9.23
C GLN A 157 -3.79 -6.70 -10.50
N GLY A 158 -3.82 -7.97 -10.92
CA GLY A 158 -3.13 -8.48 -12.13
C GLY A 158 -1.68 -8.91 -11.94
N GLY A 159 -1.06 -8.66 -10.78
CA GLY A 159 0.31 -9.10 -10.48
C GLY A 159 0.85 -8.58 -9.14
N PRO A 160 2.07 -9.00 -8.73
CA PRO A 160 2.77 -8.33 -7.63
C PRO A 160 3.08 -6.88 -8.02
N SER A 161 3.19 -5.99 -7.03
CA SER A 161 3.83 -4.69 -7.24
C SER A 161 5.30 -4.77 -6.88
N THR A 162 6.13 -4.09 -7.67
CA THR A 162 7.59 -4.12 -7.53
C THR A 162 8.12 -2.76 -7.09
N VAL A 163 9.01 -2.75 -6.09
CA VAL A 163 9.66 -1.54 -5.57
C VAL A 163 11.09 -1.88 -5.16
N ASN A 164 12.09 -1.20 -5.75
CA ASN A 164 13.52 -1.39 -5.47
C ASN A 164 13.93 -2.88 -5.36
N GLU A 165 13.62 -3.65 -6.41
CA GLU A 165 13.89 -5.09 -6.55
C GLU A 165 13.13 -6.02 -5.56
N LEU A 166 12.17 -5.50 -4.79
CA LEU A 166 11.23 -6.28 -3.98
C LEU A 166 9.90 -6.47 -4.72
N SER A 167 9.46 -7.72 -4.85
CA SER A 167 8.09 -8.09 -5.27
C SER A 167 7.20 -8.24 -4.02
N ILE A 168 6.06 -7.55 -4.05
CA ILE A 168 5.04 -7.56 -3.00
C ILE A 168 3.72 -8.08 -3.59
N SER A 169 3.27 -9.25 -3.13
CA SER A 169 1.98 -9.84 -3.53
C SER A 169 1.01 -9.82 -2.35
N VAL A 170 -0.16 -9.17 -2.48
CA VAL A 170 -1.23 -9.34 -1.49
C VAL A 170 -1.93 -10.67 -1.78
N LEU A 171 -1.92 -11.61 -0.83
CA LEU A 171 -2.54 -12.94 -0.99
C LEU A 171 -4.00 -12.97 -0.53
N ALA A 172 -4.34 -12.20 0.50
CA ALA A 172 -5.69 -12.10 1.04
C ALA A 172 -5.85 -10.83 1.89
N ILE A 173 -7.07 -10.32 2.00
CA ILE A 173 -7.48 -9.30 2.98
C ILE A 173 -8.74 -9.79 3.68
N VAL A 174 -8.75 -9.73 5.01
CA VAL A 174 -9.88 -10.14 5.87
C VAL A 174 -10.03 -9.07 6.95
N GLY A 175 -11.02 -8.19 6.78
CA GLY A 175 -11.23 -7.05 7.68
C GLY A 175 -10.09 -6.04 7.59
N ASP A 176 -9.43 -5.78 8.71
CA ASP A 176 -8.28 -4.90 8.92
C ASP A 176 -6.92 -5.61 8.78
N THR A 177 -6.94 -6.89 8.42
CA THR A 177 -5.79 -7.79 8.42
C THR A 177 -5.54 -8.33 7.02
N ALA A 178 -4.30 -8.21 6.52
CA ALA A 178 -3.89 -8.69 5.20
C ALA A 178 -2.79 -9.75 5.31
N LYS A 179 -2.70 -10.63 4.31
CA LYS A 179 -1.62 -11.60 4.16
C LYS A 179 -0.78 -11.20 2.94
N LEU A 180 0.50 -10.90 3.16
CA LEU A 180 1.45 -10.50 2.13
C LEU A 180 2.44 -11.63 1.85
N ARG A 181 2.81 -11.83 0.58
CA ARG A 181 4.03 -12.51 0.18
C ARG A 181 5.05 -11.47 -0.23
N LEU A 182 6.26 -11.61 0.29
CA LEU A 182 7.43 -10.83 -0.09
C LEU A 182 8.43 -11.78 -0.76
N SER A 183 9.02 -11.35 -1.86
CA SER A 183 10.09 -12.06 -2.57
C SER A 183 11.00 -11.05 -3.27
N PRO A 184 12.24 -11.38 -3.62
CA PRO A 184 12.95 -10.66 -4.68
C PRO A 184 12.08 -10.58 -5.94
N ALA A 185 12.27 -9.52 -6.73
CA ALA A 185 11.73 -9.43 -8.07
C ALA A 185 12.52 -10.33 -9.03
N GLU A 186 11.83 -10.91 -10.01
CA GLU A 186 12.46 -11.55 -11.17
C GLU A 186 12.76 -10.47 -12.22
N HIS A 187 13.85 -10.66 -12.97
CA HIS A 187 14.42 -9.72 -13.95
C HIS A 187 14.57 -10.39 -15.31
#